data_AF-A0A2D8M8F7-F1
#
_entry.id   AF-A0A2D8M8F7-F1
#
_cell.length_a   1.000
_cell.length_b   1.000
_cell.length_c   1.000
_cell.angle_alpha   90.00
_cell.angle_beta   90.00
_cell.angle_gamma   90.00
#
_symmetry.space_group_name_H-M   'P 1'
#
loop_
_entity.id
_entity.type
_entity.pdbx_description
1 polymer ?
#
loop_
_entity_poly.entity_id
_entity_poly.type
_entity_poly.pdbx_seq_one_letter_code
_entity_poly.pdbx_strand_id
1 'polypeptide(L)'
;MDDSTDITDFAAVQTLVDTVEQQWGGVDILVNNAGILRDRSFAKMELDDFSAVVEVHLMGSVHCTKAVWDGMRARGHGRLVFTTSSSGLFGNFGQANYSAAKMALVGLMQTLRLEGEKYGIRVNCLSPSAATRMTDGLYGERELSQLDPALVAPGVVALCAPDAPNGAILCAGAGSFETAQILLTQGVVPEDDDFADGILRRWPEIDDRLGAFRPAHGPDQFSHEIARAGSRLEPLAS
;
A
#
# COMPACT_ATOMS: atom_id res chain seq x y z
N MET A 1 -27.78 -3.48 -10.83
CA MET A 1 -26.83 -2.62 -10.08
C MET A 1 -26.55 -1.45 -10.97
N ASP A 2 -26.59 -0.24 -10.43
CA ASP A 2 -26.18 0.96 -11.16
C ASP A 2 -24.65 1.03 -11.12
N ASP A 3 -23.98 0.86 -12.26
CA ASP A 3 -22.52 0.86 -12.40
C ASP A 3 -21.92 2.29 -12.31
N SER A 4 -22.70 3.31 -11.92
CA SER A 4 -22.29 4.72 -11.90
C SER A 4 -22.01 5.32 -10.52
N THR A 5 -21.94 4.51 -9.46
CA THR A 5 -21.69 5.02 -8.09
C THR A 5 -20.36 5.76 -8.01
N ASP A 6 -20.40 7.04 -7.63
CA ASP A 6 -19.21 7.84 -7.37
C ASP A 6 -18.62 7.48 -6.00
N ILE A 7 -17.44 6.87 -6.01
CA ILE A 7 -16.77 6.43 -4.77
C ILE A 7 -16.24 7.60 -3.92
N THR A 8 -16.19 8.81 -4.47
CA THR A 8 -15.83 10.02 -3.72
C THR A 8 -16.98 10.51 -2.83
N ASP A 9 -18.21 10.01 -3.04
CA ASP A 9 -19.35 10.22 -2.15
C ASP A 9 -19.57 9.02 -1.23
N PHE A 10 -19.19 9.18 0.05
CA PHE A 10 -19.37 8.12 1.04
C PHE A 10 -20.84 7.68 1.22
N ALA A 11 -21.81 8.58 1.11
CA ALA A 11 -23.22 8.21 1.26
C ALA A 11 -23.71 7.35 0.09
N ALA A 12 -23.25 7.65 -1.12
CA ALA A 12 -23.51 6.83 -2.30
C ALA A 12 -22.89 5.44 -2.16
N VAL A 13 -21.63 5.36 -1.71
CA VAL A 13 -20.94 4.09 -1.42
C VAL A 13 -21.67 3.28 -0.36
N GLN A 14 -22.11 3.90 0.73
CA GLN A 14 -22.85 3.21 1.79
C GLN A 14 -24.16 2.64 1.25
N THR A 15 -24.90 3.41 0.45
CA THR A 15 -26.15 2.94 -0.19
C THR A 15 -25.90 1.73 -1.09
N LEU A 16 -24.79 1.72 -1.84
CA LEU A 16 -24.39 0.60 -2.67
C LEU A 16 -24.09 -0.64 -1.81
N VAL A 17 -23.29 -0.50 -0.75
CA VAL A 17 -22.96 -1.61 0.16
C VAL A 17 -24.20 -2.15 0.85
N ASP A 18 -25.08 -1.30 1.37
CA ASP A 18 -26.34 -1.72 2.00
C ASP A 18 -27.20 -2.53 1.04
N THR A 19 -27.24 -2.13 -0.23
CA THR A 19 -27.95 -2.87 -1.28
C THR A 19 -27.34 -4.25 -1.52
N VAL A 20 -26.01 -4.35 -1.52
CA VAL A 20 -25.30 -5.64 -1.64
C VAL A 20 -25.58 -6.51 -0.43
N GLU A 21 -25.51 -5.97 0.79
CA GLU A 21 -25.77 -6.72 2.02
C GLU A 21 -27.20 -7.24 2.09
N GLN A 22 -28.19 -6.44 1.66
CA GLN A 22 -29.58 -6.87 1.59
C GLN A 22 -29.82 -7.98 0.57
N GLN A 23 -29.14 -7.94 -0.57
CA GLN A 23 -29.32 -8.91 -1.65
C GLN A 23 -28.53 -10.21 -1.45
N TRP A 24 -27.31 -10.11 -0.93
CA TRP A 24 -26.32 -11.19 -0.94
C TRP A 24 -25.83 -11.58 0.46
N GLY A 25 -26.27 -10.89 1.51
CA GLY A 25 -25.95 -11.20 2.91
C GLY A 25 -24.61 -10.64 3.41
N GLY A 26 -23.81 -10.00 2.54
CA GLY A 26 -22.57 -9.37 2.94
C GLY A 26 -21.60 -9.15 1.77
N VAL A 27 -20.49 -8.48 2.08
CA VAL A 27 -19.33 -8.35 1.20
C VAL A 27 -18.15 -9.08 1.85
N ASP A 28 -17.69 -10.15 1.22
CA ASP A 28 -16.53 -10.94 1.68
C ASP A 28 -15.20 -10.41 1.13
N ILE A 29 -15.23 -9.88 -0.10
CA ILE A 29 -14.05 -9.43 -0.83
C ILE A 29 -14.32 -8.03 -1.37
N LEU A 30 -13.39 -7.10 -1.12
CA LEU A 30 -13.38 -5.77 -1.74
C LEU A 30 -12.03 -5.52 -2.40
N VAL A 31 -12.06 -5.21 -3.70
CA VAL A 31 -10.88 -4.82 -4.48
C VAL A 31 -11.00 -3.34 -4.85
N ASN A 32 -10.23 -2.51 -4.16
CA ASN A 32 -10.16 -1.07 -4.40
C ASN A 32 -9.25 -0.78 -5.60
N ASN A 33 -9.84 -0.79 -6.80
CA ASN A 33 -9.12 -0.63 -8.08
C ASN A 33 -9.36 0.70 -8.80
N ALA A 34 -10.44 1.42 -8.46
CA ALA A 34 -10.80 2.66 -9.14
C ALA A 34 -9.66 3.69 -9.11
N GLY A 35 -9.53 4.47 -10.19
CA GLY A 35 -8.44 5.42 -10.33
C GLY A 35 -8.53 6.31 -11.56
N ILE A 36 -7.89 7.47 -11.48
CA ILE A 36 -7.71 8.45 -12.55
C ILE A 36 -6.24 8.90 -12.66
N LEU A 37 -5.87 9.53 -13.78
CA LEU A 37 -4.56 10.17 -13.98
C LEU A 37 -4.68 11.67 -14.23
N ARG A 38 -3.72 12.44 -13.70
CA ARG A 38 -3.55 13.89 -13.87
C ARG A 38 -2.05 14.22 -13.84
N ASP A 39 -1.35 13.70 -14.84
CA ASP A 39 0.12 13.70 -14.86
C ASP A 39 0.67 15.05 -15.31
N ARG A 40 1.52 15.66 -14.47
CA ARG A 40 2.20 16.94 -14.70
C ARG A 40 3.52 16.95 -13.92
N SER A 41 4.56 17.58 -14.47
CA SER A 41 5.74 17.90 -13.66
C SER A 41 5.29 18.71 -12.44
N PHE A 42 5.86 18.48 -11.26
CA PHE A 42 5.36 19.07 -10.02
C PHE A 42 5.18 20.61 -10.08
N ALA A 43 6.12 21.33 -10.69
CA ALA A 43 6.04 22.79 -10.87
C ALA A 43 4.86 23.28 -11.75
N LYS A 44 4.22 22.39 -12.50
CA LYS A 44 3.08 22.67 -13.39
C LYS A 44 1.80 21.95 -12.92
N MET A 45 1.84 21.34 -11.74
CA MET A 45 0.72 20.59 -11.21
C MET A 45 -0.19 21.54 -10.44
N GLU A 46 -1.44 21.65 -10.90
CA GLU A 46 -2.45 22.40 -10.18
C GLU A 46 -2.90 21.62 -8.94
N LEU A 47 -3.24 22.34 -7.87
CA LEU A 47 -3.65 21.70 -6.62
C LEU A 47 -4.98 20.94 -6.76
N ASP A 48 -5.87 21.37 -7.66
CA ASP A 48 -7.12 20.67 -7.95
C ASP A 48 -6.86 19.31 -8.61
N ASP A 49 -5.88 19.23 -9.52
CA ASP A 49 -5.44 17.98 -10.14
C ASP A 49 -4.79 17.04 -9.11
N PHE A 50 -4.04 17.61 -8.15
CA PHE A 50 -3.50 16.84 -7.03
C PHE A 50 -4.62 16.27 -6.16
N SER A 51 -5.56 17.13 -5.76
CA SER A 51 -6.65 16.79 -4.86
C SER A 51 -7.58 15.76 -5.48
N ALA A 52 -7.95 15.90 -6.76
CA ALA A 52 -8.80 14.94 -7.46
C ALA A 52 -8.19 13.53 -7.49
N VAL A 53 -6.87 13.42 -7.69
CA VAL A 53 -6.18 12.11 -7.65
C VAL A 53 -6.20 11.52 -6.24
N VAL A 54 -5.94 12.32 -5.21
CA VAL A 54 -6.03 11.85 -3.81
C VAL A 54 -7.46 11.42 -3.47
N GLU A 55 -8.45 12.22 -3.87
CA GLU A 55 -9.86 11.96 -3.58
C GLU A 55 -10.33 10.63 -4.17
N VAL A 56 -10.08 10.39 -5.46
CA VAL A 56 -10.51 9.14 -6.10
C VAL A 56 -9.73 7.93 -5.57
N HIS A 57 -8.40 8.02 -5.48
CA HIS A 57 -7.57 6.85 -5.17
C HIS A 57 -7.55 6.54 -3.68
N LEU A 58 -7.29 7.53 -2.83
CA LEU A 58 -7.19 7.33 -1.39
C LEU A 58 -8.56 7.40 -0.73
N MET A 59 -9.26 8.53 -0.84
CA MET A 59 -10.53 8.71 -0.13
C MET A 59 -11.61 7.77 -0.65
N GLY A 60 -11.70 7.53 -1.96
CA GLY A 60 -12.59 6.51 -2.53
C GLY A 60 -12.32 5.10 -1.97
N SER A 61 -11.04 4.72 -1.82
CA SER A 61 -10.68 3.45 -1.17
C SER A 61 -11.05 3.42 0.31
N VAL A 62 -10.90 4.55 1.02
CA VAL A 62 -11.32 4.70 2.42
C VAL A 62 -12.84 4.56 2.55
N HIS A 63 -13.62 5.22 1.68
CA HIS A 63 -15.08 5.14 1.67
C HIS A 63 -15.57 3.71 1.47
N CYS A 64 -15.11 3.05 0.40
CA CYS A 64 -15.48 1.66 0.10
C CYS A 64 -15.09 0.72 1.24
N THR A 65 -13.88 0.85 1.75
CA THR A 65 -13.40 0.00 2.85
C THR A 65 -14.18 0.24 4.12
N LYS A 66 -14.46 1.50 4.48
CA LYS A 66 -15.20 1.87 5.68
C LYS A 66 -16.63 1.33 5.63
N ALA A 67 -17.29 1.39 4.48
CA ALA A 67 -18.66 0.91 4.30
C ALA A 67 -18.78 -0.62 4.53
N VAL A 68 -17.77 -1.41 4.15
CA VAL A 68 -17.80 -2.88 4.32
C VAL A 68 -17.20 -3.36 5.65
N TRP A 69 -16.42 -2.50 6.34
CA TRP A 69 -15.57 -2.89 7.47
C TRP A 69 -16.33 -3.52 8.64
N ASP A 70 -17.41 -2.89 9.08
CA ASP A 70 -18.16 -3.37 10.25
C ASP A 70 -18.93 -4.66 9.93
N GLY A 71 -19.41 -4.81 8.69
CA GLY A 71 -19.98 -6.08 8.20
C GLY A 71 -18.95 -7.21 8.20
N MET A 72 -17.73 -6.96 7.68
CA MET A 72 -16.64 -7.95 7.71
C MET A 72 -16.26 -8.34 9.15
N ARG A 73 -16.18 -7.36 10.05
CA ARG A 73 -15.90 -7.59 11.48
C ARG A 73 -16.96 -8.46 12.14
N ALA A 74 -18.24 -8.19 11.88
CA ALA A 74 -19.34 -8.96 12.44
C ALA A 74 -19.36 -10.41 11.95
N ARG A 75 -18.98 -10.64 10.68
CA ARG A 75 -18.92 -11.97 10.06
C ARG A 75 -17.65 -12.75 10.41
N GLY A 76 -16.60 -12.09 10.90
CA GLY A 76 -15.30 -12.72 11.15
C GLY A 76 -14.55 -13.12 9.87
N HIS A 77 -14.84 -12.44 8.76
CA HIS A 77 -14.22 -12.69 7.46
C HIS A 77 -14.16 -11.42 6.61
N GLY A 78 -13.02 -11.21 5.94
CA GLY A 78 -12.88 -10.18 4.92
C GLY A 78 -11.57 -10.29 4.15
N ARG A 79 -11.59 -9.94 2.85
CA ARG A 79 -10.39 -9.82 2.02
C ARG A 79 -10.40 -8.45 1.34
N LEU A 80 -9.40 -7.65 1.66
CA LEU A 80 -9.23 -6.31 1.11
C LEU A 80 -7.97 -6.26 0.25
N VAL A 81 -8.12 -5.79 -0.98
CA VAL A 81 -7.00 -5.52 -1.88
C VAL A 81 -7.02 -4.05 -2.27
N PHE A 82 -5.94 -3.33 -1.98
CA PHE A 82 -5.73 -1.98 -2.50
C PHE A 82 -4.82 -2.01 -3.72
N THR A 83 -5.17 -1.29 -4.77
CA THR A 83 -4.30 -1.14 -5.95
C THR A 83 -3.31 0.00 -5.73
N THR A 84 -2.07 -0.31 -5.35
CA THR A 84 -0.92 0.61 -5.38
C THR A 84 -0.30 0.64 -6.79
N SER A 85 0.94 1.10 -6.96
CA SER A 85 1.66 1.08 -8.24
C SER A 85 3.17 1.16 -8.03
N SER A 86 3.93 0.82 -9.08
CA SER A 86 5.38 1.08 -9.13
C SER A 86 5.69 2.57 -8.95
N SER A 87 4.87 3.48 -9.50
CA SER A 87 4.99 4.92 -9.27
C SER A 87 4.82 5.29 -7.79
N GLY A 88 3.93 4.62 -7.06
CA GLY A 88 3.78 4.81 -5.61
C GLY A 88 4.97 4.28 -4.83
N LEU A 89 5.44 3.08 -5.18
CA LEU A 89 6.51 2.40 -4.46
C LEU A 89 7.91 2.98 -4.72
N PHE A 90 8.18 3.43 -5.95
CA PHE A 90 9.52 3.77 -6.42
C PHE A 90 9.62 5.19 -7.00
N GLY A 91 8.48 5.90 -7.12
CA GLY A 91 8.40 7.21 -7.77
C GLY A 91 8.27 7.09 -9.29
N ASN A 92 7.67 8.11 -9.91
CA ASN A 92 7.69 8.28 -11.36
C ASN A 92 7.62 9.78 -11.71
N PHE A 93 8.41 10.21 -12.70
CA PHE A 93 8.49 11.63 -13.05
C PHE A 93 7.13 12.13 -13.55
N GLY A 94 6.67 13.26 -13.03
CA GLY A 94 5.39 13.86 -13.41
C GLY A 94 4.15 13.25 -12.74
N GLN A 95 4.34 12.36 -11.75
CA GLN A 95 3.25 11.66 -11.06
C GLN A 95 3.25 11.91 -9.55
N ALA A 96 3.66 13.09 -9.07
CA ALA A 96 3.76 13.37 -7.63
C ALA A 96 2.43 13.13 -6.86
N ASN A 97 1.30 13.56 -7.42
CA ASN A 97 -0.05 13.30 -6.88
C ASN A 97 -0.39 11.80 -6.86
N TYR A 98 -0.17 11.12 -7.97
CA TYR A 98 -0.47 9.70 -8.13
C TYR A 98 0.42 8.83 -7.24
N SER A 99 1.73 9.08 -7.22
CA SER A 99 2.69 8.42 -6.32
C SER A 99 2.30 8.61 -4.86
N ALA A 100 1.95 9.83 -4.44
CA ALA A 100 1.50 10.09 -3.08
C ALA A 100 0.24 9.29 -2.72
N ALA A 101 -0.79 9.33 -3.57
CA ALA A 101 -2.03 8.59 -3.34
C ALA A 101 -1.81 7.07 -3.32
N LYS A 102 -1.00 6.53 -4.24
CA LYS A 102 -0.72 5.09 -4.31
C LYS A 102 0.14 4.58 -3.16
N MET A 103 1.08 5.37 -2.65
CA MET A 103 1.85 5.01 -1.45
C MET A 103 1.02 5.14 -0.16
N ALA A 104 0.08 6.10 -0.11
CA ALA A 104 -0.85 6.22 1.01
C ALA A 104 -1.70 4.95 1.20
N LEU A 105 -2.08 4.26 0.12
CA LEU A 105 -2.77 2.96 0.19
C LEU A 105 -1.92 1.86 0.85
N VAL A 106 -0.60 1.88 0.64
CA VAL A 106 0.31 0.98 1.36
C VAL A 106 0.30 1.32 2.85
N GLY A 107 0.36 2.61 3.21
CA GLY A 107 0.23 3.06 4.60
C GLY A 107 -1.09 2.61 5.25
N LEU A 108 -2.21 2.78 4.54
CA LEU A 108 -3.54 2.35 4.99
C LEU A 108 -3.59 0.83 5.22
N MET A 109 -3.07 0.04 4.29
CA MET A 109 -2.95 -1.42 4.42
C MET A 109 -2.16 -1.82 5.67
N GLN A 110 -1.04 -1.15 5.96
CA GLN A 110 -0.18 -1.49 7.10
C GLN A 110 -0.90 -1.36 8.45
N THR A 111 -1.85 -0.43 8.56
CA THR A 111 -2.68 -0.26 9.76
C THR A 111 -3.86 -1.23 9.76
N LEU A 112 -4.64 -1.28 8.67
CA LEU A 112 -5.85 -2.09 8.61
C LEU A 112 -5.57 -3.60 8.73
N ARG A 113 -4.41 -4.08 8.26
CA ARG A 113 -4.03 -5.49 8.47
C ARG A 113 -3.93 -5.88 9.94
N LEU A 114 -3.53 -4.93 10.81
CA LEU A 114 -3.38 -5.14 12.25
C LEU A 114 -4.74 -5.04 12.94
N GLU A 115 -5.55 -4.04 12.58
CA GLU A 115 -6.89 -3.85 13.15
C GLU A 115 -7.86 -4.99 12.77
N GLY A 116 -7.70 -5.53 11.56
CA GLY A 116 -8.55 -6.57 11.00
C GLY A 116 -8.18 -8.01 11.41
N GLU A 117 -6.95 -8.23 11.86
CA GLU A 117 -6.40 -9.58 12.05
C GLU A 117 -7.26 -10.46 12.98
N LYS A 118 -7.66 -9.91 14.13
CA LYS A 118 -8.50 -10.64 15.12
C LYS A 118 -9.91 -10.97 14.62
N TYR A 119 -10.35 -10.34 13.53
CA TYR A 119 -11.65 -10.55 12.91
C TYR A 119 -11.55 -11.37 11.61
N GLY A 120 -10.40 -11.99 11.31
CA GLY A 120 -10.23 -12.77 10.08
C GLY A 120 -10.20 -11.93 8.79
N ILE A 121 -10.01 -10.61 8.93
CA ILE A 121 -9.87 -9.68 7.79
C ILE A 121 -8.41 -9.62 7.39
N ARG A 122 -8.11 -9.93 6.13
CA ARG A 122 -6.76 -9.82 5.55
C ARG A 122 -6.72 -8.68 4.54
N VAL A 123 -5.67 -7.87 4.61
CA VAL A 123 -5.52 -6.65 3.83
C VAL A 123 -4.18 -6.67 3.10
N ASN A 124 -4.20 -6.54 1.78
CA ASN A 124 -3.01 -6.58 0.94
C ASN A 124 -3.01 -5.46 -0.10
N CYS A 125 -1.86 -5.18 -0.68
CA CYS A 125 -1.70 -4.30 -1.83
C CYS A 125 -1.29 -5.09 -3.08
N LEU A 126 -1.81 -4.66 -4.22
CA LEU A 126 -1.38 -5.07 -5.55
C LEU A 126 -0.71 -3.88 -6.25
N SER A 127 0.47 -4.09 -6.82
CA SER A 127 1.15 -3.18 -7.74
C SER A 127 1.13 -3.78 -9.15
N PRO A 128 0.09 -3.50 -9.96
CA PRO A 128 -0.03 -4.11 -11.28
C PRO A 128 0.82 -3.38 -12.33
N SER A 129 1.34 -4.16 -13.28
CA SER A 129 1.81 -3.69 -14.58
C SER A 129 0.92 -4.33 -15.64
N ALA A 130 0.00 -3.55 -16.20
CA ALA A 130 -0.96 -4.00 -17.20
C ALA A 130 -1.17 -2.91 -18.27
N ALA A 131 -1.32 -3.32 -19.52
CA ALA A 131 -1.75 -2.48 -20.61
C ALA A 131 -3.23 -2.11 -20.39
N THR A 132 -3.48 -0.83 -20.15
CA THR A 132 -4.83 -0.27 -20.00
C THR A 132 -4.89 1.05 -20.74
N ARG A 133 -6.10 1.65 -20.86
CA ARG A 133 -6.24 3.03 -21.35
C ARG A 133 -5.37 4.05 -20.59
N MET A 134 -4.97 3.74 -19.36
CA MET A 134 -4.09 4.60 -18.55
C MET A 134 -2.61 4.51 -18.94
N THR A 135 -2.20 3.49 -19.70
CA THR A 135 -0.80 3.26 -20.10
C THR A 135 -0.54 3.55 -21.59
N ASP A 136 -1.56 3.98 -22.33
CA ASP A 136 -1.45 4.33 -23.74
C ASP A 136 -0.42 5.46 -23.94
N GLY A 137 0.56 5.21 -24.81
CA GLY A 137 1.64 6.17 -25.10
C GLY A 137 2.81 6.19 -24.12
N LEU A 138 2.78 5.39 -23.04
CA LEU A 138 3.91 5.27 -22.10
C LEU A 138 4.91 4.18 -22.49
N TYR A 139 4.46 3.12 -23.16
CA TYR A 139 5.27 1.95 -23.54
C TYR A 139 5.17 1.65 -25.03
N GLY A 140 6.15 0.91 -25.56
CA GLY A 140 6.12 0.41 -26.93
C GLY A 140 5.10 -0.72 -27.12
N GLU A 141 4.70 -0.96 -28.38
CA GLU A 141 3.71 -1.99 -28.73
C GLU A 141 4.13 -3.39 -28.27
N ARG A 142 5.43 -3.69 -28.30
CA ARG A 142 5.97 -4.99 -27.89
C ARG A 142 5.81 -5.20 -26.39
N GLU A 143 6.09 -4.19 -25.58
CA GLU A 143 5.91 -4.23 -24.14
C GLU A 143 4.43 -4.33 -23.77
N LEU A 144 3.56 -3.53 -24.40
CA LEU A 144 2.11 -3.58 -24.17
C LEU A 144 1.52 -4.95 -24.53
N SER A 145 2.03 -5.62 -25.56
CA SER A 145 1.58 -6.96 -25.96
C SER A 145 1.80 -8.05 -24.90
N GLN A 146 2.70 -7.81 -23.94
CA GLN A 146 3.02 -8.73 -22.85
C GLN A 146 2.28 -8.40 -21.55
N LEU A 147 1.59 -7.25 -21.50
CA LEU A 147 0.96 -6.73 -20.28
C LEU A 147 -0.56 -6.94 -20.28
N ASP A 148 -1.04 -8.08 -20.77
CA ASP A 148 -2.46 -8.43 -20.70
C ASP A 148 -2.96 -8.38 -19.24
N PRO A 149 -4.01 -7.58 -18.91
CA PRO A 149 -4.61 -7.54 -17.57
C PRO A 149 -4.99 -8.92 -17.01
N ALA A 150 -5.30 -9.90 -17.88
CA ALA A 150 -5.58 -11.27 -17.46
C ALA A 150 -4.39 -11.93 -16.74
N LEU A 151 -3.16 -11.47 -17.00
CA LEU A 151 -1.95 -11.97 -16.33
C LEU A 151 -1.77 -11.41 -14.91
N VAL A 152 -2.54 -10.40 -14.53
CA VAL A 152 -2.57 -9.83 -13.17
C VAL A 152 -3.64 -10.50 -12.30
N ALA A 153 -4.74 -10.95 -12.92
CA ALA A 153 -5.90 -11.52 -12.21
C ALA A 153 -5.56 -12.68 -11.25
N PRO A 154 -4.65 -13.62 -11.58
CA PRO A 154 -4.24 -14.67 -10.63
C PRO A 154 -3.66 -14.10 -9.32
N GLY A 155 -2.94 -12.98 -9.39
CA GLY A 155 -2.41 -12.30 -8.22
C GLY A 155 -3.53 -11.77 -7.31
N VAL A 156 -4.57 -11.15 -7.88
CA VAL A 156 -5.75 -10.71 -7.12
C VAL A 156 -6.44 -11.89 -6.45
N VAL A 157 -6.65 -12.98 -7.18
CA VAL A 157 -7.26 -14.21 -6.64
C VAL A 157 -6.45 -14.75 -5.47
N ALA A 158 -5.12 -14.81 -5.58
CA ALA A 158 -4.24 -15.25 -4.50
C ALA A 158 -4.31 -14.33 -3.26
N LEU A 159 -4.43 -13.00 -3.45
CA LEU A 159 -4.58 -12.05 -2.36
C LEU A 159 -5.96 -12.09 -1.67
N CYS A 160 -6.94 -12.78 -2.28
CA CYS A 160 -8.29 -12.96 -1.75
C CYS A 160 -8.59 -14.41 -1.34
N ALA A 161 -7.65 -15.35 -1.50
CA ALA A 161 -7.81 -16.74 -1.11
C ALA A 161 -8.06 -16.91 0.41
N PRO A 162 -8.63 -18.04 0.85
CA PRO A 162 -8.78 -18.34 2.28
C PRO A 162 -7.48 -18.22 3.08
N ASP A 163 -6.35 -18.61 2.49
CA ASP A 163 -5.00 -18.56 3.06
C ASP A 163 -4.15 -17.37 2.58
N ALA A 164 -4.76 -16.38 1.90
CA ALA A 164 -4.11 -15.19 1.37
C ALA A 164 -3.17 -14.52 2.39
N PRO A 165 -2.04 -13.92 2.00
CA PRO A 165 -1.17 -13.22 2.95
C PRO A 165 -1.91 -12.08 3.69
N ASN A 166 -1.28 -11.50 4.72
CA ASN A 166 -1.79 -10.31 5.40
C ASN A 166 -0.69 -9.24 5.46
N GLY A 167 -0.88 -8.14 4.72
CA GLY A 167 0.11 -7.08 4.55
C GLY A 167 1.14 -7.33 3.46
N ALA A 168 0.82 -8.11 2.42
CA ALA A 168 1.70 -8.25 1.26
C ALA A 168 1.55 -7.06 0.31
N ILE A 169 2.65 -6.68 -0.34
CA ILE A 169 2.65 -5.78 -1.50
C ILE A 169 3.08 -6.63 -2.69
N LEU A 170 2.11 -7.15 -3.45
CA LEU A 170 2.35 -8.04 -4.59
C LEU A 170 2.52 -7.20 -5.86
N CYS A 171 3.71 -7.22 -6.45
CA CYS A 171 3.93 -6.77 -7.81
C CYS A 171 3.47 -7.88 -8.77
N ALA A 172 2.73 -7.51 -9.84
CA ALA A 172 2.24 -8.47 -10.81
C ALA A 172 2.19 -7.87 -12.21
N GLY A 173 2.77 -8.55 -13.20
CA GLY A 173 2.75 -8.11 -14.59
C GLY A 173 3.50 -9.07 -15.52
N ALA A 174 3.07 -9.16 -16.77
CA ALA A 174 3.65 -10.08 -17.77
C ALA A 174 3.75 -11.56 -17.31
N GLY A 175 2.85 -11.98 -16.41
CA GLY A 175 2.85 -13.33 -15.82
C GLY A 175 3.88 -13.53 -14.70
N SER A 176 4.60 -12.48 -14.29
CA SER A 176 5.52 -12.48 -13.16
C SER A 176 4.87 -11.95 -11.89
N PHE A 177 5.38 -12.40 -10.74
CA PHE A 177 4.90 -12.05 -9.41
C PHE A 177 6.06 -11.87 -8.43
N GLU A 178 6.14 -10.70 -7.81
CA GLU A 178 7.18 -10.36 -6.84
C GLU A 178 6.58 -9.69 -5.59
N THR A 179 7.33 -9.63 -4.49
CA THR A 179 6.91 -8.86 -3.30
C THR A 179 7.80 -7.65 -3.09
N ALA A 180 7.20 -6.47 -2.99
CA ALA A 180 7.87 -5.30 -2.43
C ALA A 180 7.77 -5.30 -0.90
N GLN A 181 8.79 -4.79 -0.22
CA GLN A 181 8.86 -4.75 1.24
C GLN A 181 9.38 -3.40 1.74
N ILE A 182 8.83 -2.94 2.87
CA ILE A 182 9.38 -1.83 3.66
C ILE A 182 10.24 -2.46 4.75
N LEU A 183 11.54 -2.19 4.70
CA LEU A 183 12.55 -2.80 5.58
C LEU A 183 13.22 -1.73 6.44
N LEU A 184 13.65 -2.13 7.63
CA LEU A 184 14.51 -1.38 8.52
C LEU A 184 15.91 -2.00 8.49
N THR A 185 16.94 -1.20 8.23
CA THR A 185 18.33 -1.65 8.31
C THR A 185 18.76 -1.82 9.76
N GLN A 186 19.93 -2.43 9.98
CA GLN A 186 20.47 -2.54 11.33
C GLN A 186 20.83 -1.15 11.90
N GLY A 187 21.29 -0.23 11.05
CA GLY A 187 21.65 1.14 11.40
C GLY A 187 22.98 1.23 12.17
N VAL A 188 23.28 2.40 12.75
CA VAL A 188 24.46 2.62 13.62
C VAL A 188 24.06 3.37 14.89
N VAL A 189 24.92 3.34 15.91
CA VAL A 189 24.88 4.30 17.00
C VAL A 189 26.18 5.11 16.91
N PRO A 190 26.15 6.42 16.57
CA PRO A 190 27.36 7.25 16.48
C PRO A 190 28.01 7.47 17.85
N GLU A 191 29.33 7.61 17.88
CA GLU A 191 30.13 7.86 19.11
C GLU A 191 30.81 9.24 19.10
N ASP A 192 30.66 9.99 18.00
CA ASP A 192 31.30 11.28 17.79
C ASP A 192 30.61 12.42 18.58
N ASP A 193 31.41 13.39 19.05
CA ASP A 193 30.91 14.62 19.69
C ASP A 193 30.09 15.50 18.72
N ASP A 194 30.42 15.43 17.42
CA ASP A 194 29.59 15.97 16.33
C ASP A 194 28.76 14.84 15.70
N PHE A 195 27.52 14.73 16.17
CA PHE A 195 26.60 13.67 15.74
C PHE A 195 26.27 13.73 14.24
N ALA A 196 26.18 14.92 13.63
CA ALA A 196 25.77 15.05 12.24
C ALA A 196 26.88 14.56 11.30
N ASP A 197 28.12 14.97 11.57
CA ASP A 197 29.28 14.49 10.82
C ASP A 197 29.52 12.99 11.03
N GLY A 198 29.35 12.49 12.26
CA GLY A 198 29.42 11.06 12.57
C GLY A 198 28.40 10.23 11.79
N ILE A 199 27.15 10.71 11.65
CA ILE A 199 26.12 10.07 10.82
C ILE A 199 26.53 10.02 9.36
N LEU A 200 26.99 11.16 8.80
CA LEU A 200 27.37 11.24 7.38
C LEU A 200 28.56 10.32 7.06
N ARG A 201 29.58 10.29 7.92
CA ARG A 201 30.72 9.39 7.79
C ARG A 201 30.31 7.92 7.78
N ARG A 202 29.27 7.56 8.55
CA ARG A 202 28.79 6.18 8.69
C ARG A 202 27.54 5.88 7.86
N TRP A 203 27.16 6.76 6.93
CA TRP A 203 25.99 6.54 6.07
C TRP A 203 26.02 5.19 5.31
N PRO A 204 27.17 4.70 4.79
CA PRO A 204 27.22 3.39 4.16
C PRO A 204 26.82 2.22 5.08
N GLU A 205 27.08 2.32 6.39
CA GLU A 205 26.64 1.32 7.37
C GLU A 205 25.16 1.47 7.71
N ILE A 206 24.63 2.70 7.68
CA ILE A 206 23.21 2.99 7.90
C ILE A 206 22.36 2.41 6.76
N ASP A 207 22.85 2.51 5.51
CA ASP A 207 22.18 2.01 4.31
C ASP A 207 22.42 0.51 4.03
N ASP A 208 23.29 -0.16 4.81
CA ASP A 208 23.56 -1.58 4.64
C ASP A 208 22.31 -2.42 4.92
N ARG A 209 21.92 -3.22 3.92
CA ARG A 209 20.74 -4.08 3.96
C ARG A 209 21.05 -5.44 4.56
N LEU A 210 22.30 -5.75 4.86
CA LEU A 210 22.67 -6.99 5.52
C LEU A 210 21.99 -7.06 6.90
N GLY A 211 21.15 -8.08 7.09
CA GLY A 211 20.35 -8.24 8.30
C GLY A 211 19.19 -7.25 8.43
N ALA A 212 18.86 -6.47 7.40
CA ALA A 212 17.63 -5.68 7.41
C ALA A 212 16.42 -6.58 7.61
N PHE A 213 15.43 -6.09 8.35
CA PHE A 213 14.25 -6.85 8.71
C PHE A 213 12.98 -6.04 8.45
N ARG A 214 11.84 -6.72 8.45
CA ARG A 214 10.53 -6.09 8.33
C ARG A 214 9.94 -5.91 9.73
N PRO A 215 9.77 -4.66 10.23
CA PRO A 215 8.99 -4.42 11.44
C PRO A 215 7.58 -5.01 11.34
N ALA A 216 7.11 -5.66 12.39
CA ALA A 216 5.74 -6.16 12.47
C ALA A 216 4.75 -5.00 12.66
N HIS A 217 5.14 -3.98 13.45
CA HIS A 217 4.37 -2.76 13.70
C HIS A 217 5.29 -1.57 14.05
N GLY A 218 4.75 -0.35 14.04
CA GLY A 218 5.51 0.90 14.25
C GLY A 218 6.45 0.89 15.48
N PRO A 219 6.01 0.46 16.67
CA PRO A 219 6.86 0.42 17.87
C PRO A 219 8.10 -0.48 17.81
N ASP A 220 8.20 -1.39 16.82
CA ASP A 220 9.38 -2.26 16.68
C ASP A 220 10.62 -1.45 16.31
N GLN A 221 10.46 -0.35 15.56
CA GLN A 221 11.55 0.56 15.25
C GLN A 221 12.14 1.14 16.54
N PHE A 222 11.28 1.71 17.39
CA PHE A 222 11.69 2.27 18.66
C PHE A 222 12.36 1.22 19.57
N SER A 223 11.80 0.02 19.62
CA SER A 223 12.36 -1.07 20.42
C SER A 223 13.75 -1.50 19.93
N HIS A 224 13.94 -1.56 18.61
CA HIS A 224 15.24 -1.83 17.98
C HIS A 224 16.27 -0.75 18.30
N GLU A 225 15.88 0.53 18.19
CA GLU A 225 16.73 1.67 18.50
C GLU A 225 17.18 1.66 19.97
N ILE A 226 16.25 1.45 20.91
CA ILE A 226 16.54 1.38 22.35
C ILE A 226 17.42 0.18 22.68
N ALA A 227 17.18 -1.00 22.09
CA ALA A 227 18.02 -2.17 22.35
C ALA A 227 19.49 -1.93 21.96
N ARG A 228 19.72 -1.25 20.84
CA ARG A 228 21.06 -0.90 20.35
C ARG A 228 21.72 0.22 21.14
N ALA A 229 20.93 1.19 21.63
CA ALA A 229 21.44 2.19 22.56
C ALA A 229 21.76 1.56 23.94
N GLY A 230 20.92 0.64 24.40
CA GLY A 230 21.02 -0.04 25.69
C GLY A 230 22.21 -0.99 25.80
N SER A 231 22.67 -1.59 24.70
CA SER A 231 23.93 -2.34 24.66
C SER A 231 25.18 -1.49 24.93
N ARG A 232 25.05 -0.16 25.06
CA ARG A 232 26.12 0.75 25.56
C ARG A 232 26.12 0.95 27.07
N LEU A 233 25.01 0.67 27.75
CA LEU A 233 24.93 0.86 29.20
C LEU A 233 25.53 -0.39 29.85
N GLU A 234 26.66 -0.22 30.54
CA GLU A 234 27.22 -1.26 31.44
C GLU A 234 26.11 -1.79 32.38
N PRO A 235 26.12 -3.08 32.75
CA PRO A 235 25.20 -3.57 33.76
C PRO A 235 25.34 -2.71 35.01
N LEU A 236 24.22 -2.23 35.56
CA LEU A 236 24.22 -1.55 36.86
C LEU A 236 25.04 -2.39 37.84
N ALA A 237 26.16 -1.83 38.30
CA ALA A 237 27.02 -2.50 39.27
C ALA A 237 26.18 -2.88 40.50
N SER A 238 26.24 -4.16 40.85
CA SER A 238 25.53 -4.79 41.98
C SER A 238 25.86 -4.15 43.31
#